data_AF-A0A1X7RMC2-F1
#
_entry.id   AF-A0A1X7RMC2-F1
#
_cell.length_a   1.000
_cell.length_b   1.000
_cell.length_c   1.000
_cell.angle_alpha   90.00
_cell.angle_beta   90.00
_cell.angle_gamma   90.00
#
_symmetry.space_group_name_H-M   'P 1'
#
loop_
_entity.id
_entity.type
_entity.pdbx_description
1 polymer ?
#
loop_
_entity_poly.entity_id
_entity_poly.type
_entity_poly.pdbx_seq_one_letter_code
_entity_poly.pdbx_strand_id
1 'polypeptide(L)'
;MGPSRRLILRRNCRVIANLYPGTFWAYYVSSAVMQALDPFWQYFVRIEEGMARNCSKDVVAVVDHIDDILLHGSAQDITDLKAKFNLQSVKHNDDFVNQIGYAPGLWQEGDESDNHLFLTWCDYIENVNSTIAGPEGVGVEKALDGYARWWKDFGQAISGCPDDDTAAECYDSHNASAPIYTDVSMGLRTNRPYTWLNCATPLGTWQTGAPAGCPSLVSRLVDADYWHRICGLYFPPTPSGETYNQGRTVDDTNAFTGGWNPQNISRVLFVEGEFDPWASAGVTSQFRPGGPMESSENVTVLVLPGGHHCTEQYTPVGGGKAIEDIEKTIDQAVAQIVKWVGEWPGRQE
;
A
#
# COMPACT_ATOMS: atom_id res chain seq x y z
N MET A 1 -14.60 -24.35 33.68
CA MET A 1 -13.53 -23.51 33.10
C MET A 1 -13.33 -24.02 31.67
N GLY A 2 -13.84 -23.30 30.68
CA GLY A 2 -13.83 -23.77 29.28
C GLY A 2 -12.45 -23.65 28.64
N PRO A 3 -12.05 -24.57 27.75
CA PRO A 3 -10.77 -24.49 27.07
C PRO A 3 -10.76 -23.30 26.10
N SER A 4 -9.79 -22.41 26.29
CA SER A 4 -9.47 -21.29 25.40
C SER A 4 -9.23 -21.81 23.97
N ARG A 5 -10.15 -21.51 23.05
CA ARG A 5 -9.95 -21.66 21.60
C ARG A 5 -9.11 -20.46 21.15
N ARG A 6 -7.81 -20.65 20.89
CA ARG A 6 -6.95 -19.59 20.34
C ARG A 6 -7.01 -19.63 18.82
N LEU A 7 -7.99 -18.94 18.24
CA LEU A 7 -7.93 -18.46 16.86
C LEU A 7 -7.21 -17.11 16.89
N ILE A 8 -6.14 -16.94 16.12
CA ILE A 8 -5.49 -15.64 15.95
C ILE A 8 -5.66 -15.19 14.49
N LEU A 9 -6.28 -14.02 14.34
CA LEU A 9 -6.47 -13.28 13.09
C LEU A 9 -5.42 -12.16 13.04
N ARG A 10 -4.25 -12.35 12.39
CA ARG A 10 -3.24 -11.28 12.20
C ARG A 10 -2.36 -11.48 10.95
N ARG A 11 -1.84 -10.38 10.41
CA ARG A 11 -0.91 -10.32 9.25
C ARG A 11 0.32 -11.24 9.36
N ASN A 12 0.81 -11.54 10.57
CA ASN A 12 1.97 -12.41 10.79
C ASN A 12 1.64 -13.91 10.87
N CYS A 13 0.36 -14.31 10.78
CA CYS A 13 -0.05 -15.71 10.89
C CYS A 13 0.64 -16.60 9.85
N ARG A 14 0.93 -16.09 8.65
CA ARG A 14 1.67 -16.83 7.62
C ARG A 14 3.12 -17.15 8.03
N VAL A 15 3.81 -16.19 8.65
CA VAL A 15 5.21 -16.37 9.07
C VAL A 15 5.27 -17.39 10.19
N ILE A 16 4.32 -17.32 11.12
CA ILE A 16 4.21 -18.30 12.20
C ILE A 16 3.87 -19.69 11.64
N ALA A 17 2.95 -19.78 10.67
CA ALA A 17 2.60 -21.05 10.04
C ALA A 17 3.82 -21.71 9.37
N ASN A 18 4.67 -20.93 8.70
CA ASN A 18 5.83 -21.46 8.00
C ASN A 18 7.04 -21.76 8.93
N LEU A 19 7.33 -20.87 9.88
CA LEU A 19 8.50 -20.97 10.77
C LEU A 19 8.25 -21.85 12.00
N TYR A 20 7.02 -21.88 12.48
CA TYR A 20 6.63 -22.59 13.70
C TYR A 20 5.37 -23.43 13.43
N PRO A 21 5.45 -24.40 12.50
CA PRO A 21 4.31 -25.22 12.14
C PRO A 21 3.75 -25.95 13.36
N GLY A 22 2.43 -26.02 13.45
CA GLY A 22 1.72 -26.65 14.58
C GLY A 22 1.52 -25.75 15.81
N THR A 23 2.00 -24.49 15.79
CA THR A 23 1.73 -23.52 16.87
C THR A 23 0.24 -23.23 17.01
N PHE A 24 -0.43 -23.02 15.88
CA PHE A 24 -1.88 -22.90 15.81
C PHE A 24 -2.46 -24.04 15.00
N TRP A 25 -3.68 -24.42 15.33
CA TRP A 25 -4.36 -25.48 14.61
C TRP A 25 -4.77 -25.07 13.19
N ALA A 26 -5.22 -23.83 13.02
CA ALA A 26 -5.60 -23.24 11.74
C ALA A 26 -5.23 -21.75 11.73
N TYR A 27 -4.99 -21.21 10.53
CA TYR A 27 -4.54 -19.84 10.31
C TYR A 27 -5.48 -19.15 9.32
N TYR A 28 -6.03 -18.00 9.72
CA TYR A 28 -6.75 -17.08 8.83
C TYR A 28 -5.80 -15.93 8.47
N VAL A 29 -5.52 -15.77 7.19
CA VAL A 29 -4.54 -14.82 6.67
C VAL A 29 -5.23 -13.91 5.66
N SER A 30 -5.59 -12.71 6.11
CA SER A 30 -6.22 -11.65 5.31
C SER A 30 -5.16 -10.74 4.72
N SER A 31 -5.23 -10.47 3.41
CA SER A 31 -4.45 -9.44 2.70
C SER A 31 -2.98 -9.38 3.10
N ALA A 32 -2.35 -10.55 3.20
CA ALA A 32 -1.02 -10.64 3.78
C ALA A 32 0.08 -10.43 2.74
N VAL A 33 1.01 -9.54 3.06
CA VAL A 33 2.26 -9.37 2.33
C VAL A 33 3.12 -10.63 2.51
N MET A 34 3.16 -11.45 1.47
CA MET A 34 3.90 -12.72 1.44
C MET A 34 5.35 -12.49 1.00
N GLN A 35 5.57 -11.59 0.05
CA GLN A 35 6.88 -11.31 -0.51
C GLN A 35 7.32 -9.91 -0.12
N ALA A 36 8.51 -9.78 0.45
CA ALA A 36 9.19 -8.49 0.54
C ALA A 36 9.70 -8.11 -0.86
N LEU A 37 9.34 -6.93 -1.35
CA LEU A 37 9.64 -6.45 -2.69
C LEU A 37 10.31 -5.09 -2.55
N ASP A 38 11.43 -4.82 -3.21
CA ASP A 38 12.03 -3.48 -3.16
C ASP A 38 12.76 -3.23 -4.48
N PRO A 39 12.29 -2.29 -5.34
CA PRO A 39 11.11 -1.43 -5.17
C PRO A 39 9.76 -2.17 -5.24
N PHE A 40 8.69 -1.61 -4.64
CA PHE A 40 7.33 -2.17 -4.68
C PHE A 40 6.32 -1.29 -5.44
N TRP A 41 6.59 -1.09 -6.73
CA TRP A 41 5.68 -0.36 -7.63
C TRP A 41 4.41 -1.14 -7.98
N GLN A 42 4.46 -2.48 -7.88
CA GLN A 42 3.35 -3.37 -8.18
C GLN A 42 2.14 -3.13 -7.26
N TYR A 43 2.34 -2.45 -6.13
CA TYR A 43 1.27 -1.96 -5.25
C TYR A 43 0.17 -1.24 -6.03
N PHE A 44 0.54 -0.38 -6.99
CA PHE A 44 -0.41 0.44 -7.75
C PHE A 44 -1.12 -0.29 -8.89
N VAL A 45 -0.69 -1.51 -9.24
CA VAL A 45 -1.25 -2.23 -10.39
C VAL A 45 -2.69 -2.68 -10.14
N ARG A 46 -2.98 -3.22 -8.95
CA ARG A 46 -4.36 -3.61 -8.57
C ARG A 46 -5.29 -2.40 -8.45
N ILE A 47 -4.74 -1.27 -8.02
CA ILE A 47 -5.47 0.01 -7.97
C ILE A 47 -5.85 0.41 -9.40
N GLU A 48 -4.88 0.48 -10.31
CA GLU A 48 -5.12 0.84 -11.71
C GLU A 48 -6.12 -0.09 -12.41
N GLU A 49 -6.06 -1.39 -12.11
CA GLU A 49 -7.00 -2.40 -12.63
C GLU A 49 -8.45 -2.15 -12.17
N GLY A 50 -8.64 -1.68 -10.93
CA GLY A 50 -9.95 -1.38 -10.36
C GLY A 50 -10.48 0.03 -10.70
N MET A 51 -9.61 0.95 -11.12
CA MET A 51 -9.99 2.31 -11.48
C MET A 51 -10.88 2.41 -12.72
N ALA A 52 -11.72 3.44 -12.76
CA ALA A 52 -12.37 3.84 -14.00
C ALA A 52 -11.32 4.21 -15.05
N ARG A 53 -11.47 3.68 -16.27
CA ARG A 53 -10.44 3.76 -17.33
C ARG A 53 -10.05 5.18 -17.73
N ASN A 54 -11.01 6.10 -17.67
CA ASN A 54 -10.78 7.51 -17.93
C ASN A 54 -9.85 8.11 -16.87
N CYS A 55 -10.18 7.96 -15.58
CA CYS A 55 -9.36 8.44 -14.47
C CYS A 55 -7.95 7.81 -14.48
N SER A 56 -7.85 6.48 -14.63
CA SER A 56 -6.53 5.83 -14.61
C SER A 56 -5.63 6.32 -15.75
N LYS A 57 -6.21 6.51 -16.95
CA LYS A 57 -5.48 7.01 -18.12
C LYS A 57 -4.98 8.45 -17.93
N ASP A 58 -5.82 9.33 -17.41
CA ASP A 58 -5.45 10.72 -17.18
C ASP A 58 -4.45 10.86 -16.01
N VAL A 59 -4.58 10.07 -14.96
CA VAL A 59 -3.58 10.03 -13.86
C VAL A 59 -2.21 9.66 -14.40
N VAL A 60 -2.11 8.57 -15.18
CA VAL A 60 -0.83 8.14 -15.76
C VAL A 60 -0.24 9.25 -16.64
N ALA A 61 -1.05 9.88 -17.48
CA ALA A 61 -0.60 10.99 -18.32
C ALA A 61 -0.13 12.21 -17.52
N VAL A 62 -0.83 12.55 -16.42
CA VAL A 62 -0.46 13.66 -15.54
C VAL A 62 0.83 13.36 -14.77
N VAL A 63 0.99 12.14 -14.25
CA VAL A 63 2.22 11.72 -13.57
C VAL A 63 3.41 11.77 -14.52
N ASP A 64 3.27 11.22 -15.73
CA ASP A 64 4.33 11.27 -16.75
C ASP A 64 4.69 12.72 -17.14
N HIS A 65 3.68 13.60 -17.25
CA HIS A 65 3.90 15.01 -17.56
C HIS A 65 4.56 15.79 -16.42
N ILE A 66 4.18 15.52 -15.17
CA ILE A 66 4.83 16.07 -13.98
C ILE A 66 6.30 15.62 -13.95
N ASP A 67 6.58 14.34 -14.15
CA ASP A 67 7.94 13.80 -14.15
C ASP A 67 8.79 14.46 -15.25
N ASP A 68 8.25 14.63 -16.47
CA ASP A 68 8.94 15.31 -17.58
C ASP A 68 9.32 16.76 -17.23
N ILE A 69 8.40 17.54 -16.65
CA ILE A 69 8.69 18.91 -16.21
C ILE A 69 9.76 18.91 -15.11
N LEU A 70 9.67 18.01 -14.13
CA LEU A 70 10.59 17.98 -12.99
C LEU A 70 11.99 17.49 -13.35
N LEU A 71 12.13 16.68 -14.39
CA LEU A 71 13.41 16.14 -14.87
C LEU A 71 14.05 16.98 -15.97
N HIS A 72 13.25 17.63 -16.82
CA HIS A 72 13.72 18.24 -18.06
C HIS A 72 13.29 19.70 -18.26
N GLY A 73 12.32 20.18 -17.47
CA GLY A 73 11.85 21.56 -17.51
C GLY A 73 12.86 22.58 -16.98
N SER A 74 12.62 23.86 -17.26
CA SER A 74 13.37 24.96 -16.66
C SER A 74 13.02 25.14 -15.18
N ALA A 75 13.86 25.90 -14.45
CA ALA A 75 13.56 26.26 -13.07
C ALA A 75 12.21 27.01 -12.92
N GLN A 76 11.82 27.78 -13.94
CA GLN A 76 10.52 28.46 -13.95
C GLN A 76 9.39 27.45 -14.16
N ASP A 77 9.54 26.49 -15.07
CA ASP A 77 8.51 25.45 -15.31
C ASP A 77 8.25 24.64 -14.04
N ILE A 78 9.31 24.26 -13.32
CA ILE A 78 9.21 23.56 -12.03
C ILE A 78 8.51 24.43 -10.99
N THR A 79 8.87 25.72 -10.91
CA THR A 79 8.26 26.66 -9.96
C THR A 79 6.77 26.84 -10.25
N ASP A 80 6.40 27.02 -11.52
CA ASP A 80 5.01 27.21 -11.95
C ASP A 80 4.18 25.95 -11.73
N LEU A 81 4.75 24.76 -11.98
CA LEU A 81 4.11 23.49 -11.68
C LEU A 81 3.82 23.36 -10.18
N LYS A 82 4.83 23.54 -9.32
CA LYS A 82 4.63 23.47 -7.86
C LYS A 82 3.65 24.53 -7.36
N ALA A 83 3.64 25.73 -7.98
CA ALA A 83 2.72 26.80 -7.64
C ALA A 83 1.25 26.44 -7.91
N LYS A 84 0.95 25.63 -8.95
CA LYS A 84 -0.43 25.13 -9.20
C LYS A 84 -1.02 24.41 -7.97
N PHE A 85 -0.17 23.66 -7.25
CA PHE A 85 -0.50 22.91 -6.05
C PHE A 85 -0.28 23.69 -4.75
N ASN A 86 0.10 24.98 -4.81
CA ASN A 86 0.49 25.77 -3.64
C ASN A 86 1.65 25.13 -2.85
N LEU A 87 2.60 24.54 -3.56
CA LEU A 87 3.80 23.85 -3.03
C LEU A 87 5.11 24.41 -3.57
N GLN A 88 5.12 25.63 -4.12
CA GLN A 88 6.31 26.29 -4.68
C GLN A 88 7.45 26.48 -3.67
N SER A 89 7.14 26.46 -2.37
CA SER A 89 8.13 26.55 -1.29
C SER A 89 8.79 25.20 -0.98
N VAL A 90 8.25 24.08 -1.46
CA VAL A 90 8.85 22.75 -1.29
C VAL A 90 10.10 22.66 -2.15
N LYS A 91 11.24 22.53 -1.47
CA LYS A 91 12.57 22.63 -2.09
C LYS A 91 12.88 21.46 -3.02
N HIS A 92 12.58 20.25 -2.59
CA HIS A 92 12.95 19.04 -3.32
C HIS A 92 11.80 18.56 -4.22
N ASN A 93 12.14 18.01 -5.39
CA ASN A 93 11.13 17.57 -6.37
C ASN A 93 10.49 16.25 -5.95
N ASP A 94 11.27 15.33 -5.39
CA ASP A 94 10.83 14.05 -4.83
C ASP A 94 9.85 14.26 -3.66
N ASP A 95 10.11 15.23 -2.78
CA ASP A 95 9.18 15.61 -1.71
C ASP A 95 7.86 16.16 -2.25
N PHE A 96 7.91 17.05 -3.24
CA PHE A 96 6.72 17.61 -3.87
C PHE A 96 5.80 16.50 -4.43
N VAL A 97 6.37 15.56 -5.19
CA VAL A 97 5.58 14.49 -5.81
C VAL A 97 5.18 13.38 -4.83
N ASN A 98 5.97 13.14 -3.79
CA ASN A 98 5.58 12.24 -2.69
C ASN A 98 4.34 12.77 -1.97
N GLN A 99 4.25 14.09 -1.75
CA GLN A 99 3.07 14.69 -1.11
C GLN A 99 1.80 14.52 -1.95
N ILE A 100 1.83 14.95 -3.21
CA ILE A 100 0.63 14.86 -4.07
C ILE A 100 0.29 13.40 -4.40
N GLY A 101 1.29 12.51 -4.49
CA GLY A 101 1.16 11.08 -4.76
C GLY A 101 0.50 10.24 -3.66
N TYR A 102 -0.02 10.85 -2.59
CA TYR A 102 -0.78 10.17 -1.55
C TYR A 102 -2.15 9.67 -2.04
N ALA A 103 -2.79 10.40 -2.97
CA ALA A 103 -4.17 10.15 -3.39
C ALA A 103 -4.45 8.73 -3.92
N PRO A 104 -3.60 8.12 -4.77
CA PRO A 104 -3.77 6.74 -5.18
C PRO A 104 -3.85 5.75 -4.01
N GLY A 105 -3.09 5.99 -2.94
CA GLY A 105 -3.05 5.13 -1.75
C GLY A 105 -4.37 5.10 -0.96
N LEU A 106 -5.24 6.11 -1.13
CA LEU A 106 -6.58 6.13 -0.52
C LEU A 106 -7.45 4.94 -0.96
N TRP A 107 -7.16 4.35 -2.13
CA TRP A 107 -7.84 3.16 -2.64
C TRP A 107 -7.84 1.98 -1.65
N GLN A 108 -6.77 1.82 -0.88
CA GLN A 108 -6.64 0.70 0.04
C GLN A 108 -7.62 0.78 1.20
N GLU A 109 -8.06 1.99 1.58
CA GLU A 109 -8.97 2.23 2.70
C GLU A 109 -10.43 1.88 2.35
N GLY A 110 -10.67 1.29 1.17
CA GLY A 110 -11.99 0.99 0.61
C GLY A 110 -13.02 0.47 1.60
N ASP A 111 -13.92 1.37 2.02
CA ASP A 111 -15.24 1.07 2.55
C ASP A 111 -16.26 1.14 1.40
N GLU A 112 -17.24 0.23 1.36
CA GLU A 112 -18.36 0.26 0.41
C GLU A 112 -19.23 1.52 0.57
N SER A 113 -19.11 2.26 1.68
CA SER A 113 -19.87 3.46 1.99
C SER A 113 -19.10 4.78 1.88
N ASP A 114 -17.76 4.78 1.83
CA ASP A 114 -16.99 6.03 2.04
C ASP A 114 -15.60 6.08 1.35
N ASN A 115 -15.35 5.35 0.26
CA ASN A 115 -14.18 5.66 -0.58
C ASN A 115 -14.32 6.98 -1.37
N HIS A 116 -15.01 7.96 -0.76
CA HIS A 116 -15.43 9.19 -1.38
C HIS A 116 -14.24 10.06 -1.75
N LEU A 117 -13.16 10.07 -0.97
CA LEU A 117 -12.00 10.93 -1.29
C LEU A 117 -11.23 10.45 -2.52
N PHE A 118 -11.05 9.14 -2.70
CA PHE A 118 -10.45 8.60 -3.93
C PHE A 118 -11.35 8.86 -5.15
N LEU A 119 -12.66 8.60 -5.02
CA LEU A 119 -13.60 8.85 -6.11
C LEU A 119 -13.71 10.35 -6.44
N THR A 120 -13.72 11.20 -5.41
CA THR A 120 -13.69 12.67 -5.56
C THR A 120 -12.40 13.11 -6.24
N TRP A 121 -11.26 12.50 -5.90
CA TRP A 121 -10.00 12.74 -6.60
C TRP A 121 -10.10 12.42 -8.09
N CYS A 122 -10.66 11.26 -8.44
CA CYS A 122 -10.96 10.92 -9.83
C CYS A 122 -11.92 11.90 -10.50
N ASP A 123 -13.00 12.32 -9.84
CA ASP A 123 -13.95 13.29 -10.39
C ASP A 123 -13.29 14.64 -10.68
N TYR A 124 -12.35 15.07 -9.83
CA TYR A 124 -11.57 16.29 -10.04
C TYR A 124 -10.62 16.15 -11.24
N ILE A 125 -9.90 15.04 -11.35
CA ILE A 125 -9.02 14.72 -12.50
C ILE A 125 -9.84 14.71 -13.79
N GLU A 126 -10.98 14.04 -13.78
CA GLU A 126 -11.90 13.96 -14.91
C GLU A 126 -12.70 15.26 -15.14
N ASN A 127 -12.47 16.28 -14.30
CA ASN A 127 -13.12 17.59 -14.36
C ASN A 127 -14.64 17.50 -14.49
N VAL A 128 -15.25 16.58 -13.72
CA VAL A 128 -16.67 16.25 -13.79
C VAL A 128 -17.50 17.44 -13.32
N ASN A 129 -18.24 18.05 -14.24
CA ASN A 129 -19.16 19.15 -13.95
C ASN A 129 -20.60 18.90 -14.44
N SER A 130 -20.87 17.72 -15.03
CA SER A 130 -22.19 17.16 -15.42
C SER A 130 -22.09 16.06 -16.49
N THR A 131 -20.98 16.01 -17.22
CA THR A 131 -20.65 14.95 -18.21
C THR A 131 -19.44 14.17 -17.75
N ILE A 132 -19.56 12.84 -17.78
CA ILE A 132 -18.48 11.89 -17.55
C ILE A 132 -17.76 11.67 -18.88
N ALA A 133 -16.43 11.79 -18.89
CA ALA A 133 -15.63 11.57 -20.08
C ALA A 133 -15.68 10.09 -20.53
N GLY A 134 -15.40 9.85 -21.81
CA GLY A 134 -15.18 8.50 -22.31
C GLY A 134 -13.87 7.91 -21.75
N PRO A 135 -13.53 6.64 -22.07
CA PRO A 135 -12.33 5.97 -21.56
C PRO A 135 -11.00 6.65 -21.93
N GLU A 136 -11.03 7.63 -22.83
CA GLU A 136 -9.87 8.45 -23.21
C GLU A 136 -9.54 9.57 -22.22
N GLY A 137 -10.42 9.85 -21.24
CA GLY A 137 -10.24 10.93 -20.28
C GLY A 137 -10.56 12.32 -20.84
N VAL A 138 -10.20 13.34 -20.07
CA VAL A 138 -10.28 14.76 -20.45
C VAL A 138 -8.94 15.33 -20.96
N GLY A 139 -7.86 14.57 -20.82
CA GLY A 139 -6.51 14.90 -21.30
C GLY A 139 -5.69 15.67 -20.27
N VAL A 140 -4.37 15.59 -20.43
CA VAL A 140 -3.36 15.96 -19.42
C VAL A 140 -3.50 17.37 -18.86
N GLU A 141 -3.81 18.38 -19.68
CA GLU A 141 -3.92 19.77 -19.20
C GLU A 141 -5.09 19.94 -18.22
N LYS A 142 -6.26 19.42 -18.58
CA LYS A 142 -7.47 19.50 -17.74
C LYS A 142 -7.33 18.64 -16.50
N ALA A 143 -6.75 17.45 -16.65
CA ALA A 143 -6.48 16.52 -15.58
C ALA A 143 -5.50 17.10 -14.55
N LEU A 144 -4.41 17.74 -15.00
CA LEU A 144 -3.44 18.41 -14.13
C LEU A 144 -4.11 19.54 -13.33
N ASP A 145 -4.90 20.39 -14.00
CA ASP A 145 -5.63 21.46 -13.32
C ASP A 145 -6.66 20.90 -12.32
N GLY A 146 -7.29 19.77 -12.66
CA GLY A 146 -8.18 19.00 -11.79
C GLY A 146 -7.49 18.51 -10.52
N TYR A 147 -6.36 17.83 -10.69
CA TYR A 147 -5.54 17.32 -9.59
C TYR A 147 -5.06 18.46 -8.69
N ALA A 148 -4.58 19.56 -9.27
CA ALA A 148 -4.17 20.73 -8.50
C ALA A 148 -5.32 21.34 -7.69
N ARG A 149 -6.55 21.36 -8.22
CA ARG A 149 -7.74 21.78 -7.45
C ARG A 149 -8.05 20.81 -6.31
N TRP A 150 -8.06 19.51 -6.56
CA TRP A 150 -8.34 18.50 -5.52
C TRP A 150 -7.32 18.59 -4.38
N TRP A 151 -6.04 18.79 -4.71
CA TRP A 151 -4.99 18.94 -3.72
C TRP A 151 -5.25 20.13 -2.80
N LYS A 152 -5.66 21.28 -3.35
CA LYS A 152 -5.96 22.48 -2.55
C LYS A 152 -7.24 22.33 -1.73
N ASP A 153 -8.24 21.62 -2.24
CA ASP A 153 -9.52 21.47 -1.57
C ASP A 153 -9.48 20.37 -0.48
N PHE A 154 -8.71 19.30 -0.69
CA PHE A 154 -8.68 18.12 0.17
C PHE A 154 -7.28 17.61 0.49
N GLY A 155 -6.42 17.48 -0.52
CA GLY A 155 -5.10 16.83 -0.38
C GLY A 155 -4.21 17.44 0.70
N GLN A 156 -4.16 18.77 0.78
CA GLN A 156 -3.35 19.48 1.79
C GLN A 156 -3.80 19.23 3.23
N ALA A 157 -5.09 18.98 3.45
CA ALA A 157 -5.62 18.74 4.80
C ALA A 157 -5.29 17.31 5.29
N ILE A 158 -5.16 16.35 4.37
CA ILE A 158 -4.92 14.95 4.69
C ILE A 158 -3.44 14.54 4.63
N SER A 159 -2.56 15.37 4.05
CA SER A 159 -1.11 15.14 4.01
C SER A 159 -0.43 15.24 5.38
N GLY A 160 -1.16 15.62 6.44
CA GLY A 160 -0.69 15.52 7.83
C GLY A 160 0.26 16.63 8.25
N CYS A 161 0.27 17.74 7.52
CA CYS A 161 1.09 18.89 7.87
C CYS A 161 0.52 19.69 9.04
N PRO A 162 1.27 19.94 10.13
CA PRO A 162 0.78 20.77 11.23
C PRO A 162 0.44 22.20 10.79
N ASP A 163 -0.60 22.80 11.37
CA ASP A 163 -1.05 24.16 11.05
C ASP A 163 0.02 25.24 11.31
N ASP A 164 0.99 24.97 12.20
CA ASP A 164 2.08 25.85 12.57
C ASP A 164 3.34 25.70 11.70
N ASP A 165 3.43 24.64 10.88
CA ASP A 165 4.55 24.41 9.98
C ASP A 165 4.27 25.00 8.58
N THR A 166 5.29 25.57 7.94
CA THR A 166 5.19 25.88 6.51
C THR A 166 5.33 24.61 5.68
N ALA A 167 4.73 24.57 4.47
CA ALA A 167 4.92 23.45 3.54
C ALA A 167 6.41 23.16 3.25
N ALA A 168 7.28 24.17 3.30
CA ALA A 168 8.71 24.02 3.12
C ALA A 168 9.39 23.27 4.27
N GLU A 169 8.95 23.50 5.51
CA GLU A 169 9.51 22.84 6.69
C GLU A 169 8.93 21.44 6.87
N CYS A 170 7.64 21.33 6.61
CA CYS A 170 6.83 20.15 6.84
C CYS A 170 7.16 18.98 5.90
N TYR A 171 7.41 19.30 4.63
CA TYR A 171 7.63 18.30 3.58
C TYR A 171 9.09 18.09 3.23
N ASP A 172 10.03 18.76 3.90
CA ASP A 172 11.47 18.57 3.66
C ASP A 172 11.95 17.25 4.27
N SER A 173 11.85 16.16 3.49
CA SER A 173 12.36 14.86 3.91
C SER A 173 13.88 14.82 3.98
N HIS A 174 14.59 15.81 3.43
CA HIS A 174 16.05 15.89 3.43
C HIS A 174 16.60 16.56 4.69
N ASN A 175 15.75 17.24 5.48
CA ASN A 175 16.16 17.90 6.70
C ASN A 175 16.37 16.90 7.85
N ALA A 176 17.62 16.45 8.03
CA ALA A 176 18.02 15.55 9.11
C ALA A 176 17.69 16.05 10.54
N SER A 177 17.46 17.35 10.71
CA SER A 177 17.08 17.95 12.01
C SER A 177 15.57 18.01 12.23
N ALA A 178 14.75 17.56 11.27
CA ALA A 178 13.30 17.56 11.39
C ALA A 178 12.84 16.70 12.59
N PRO A 179 11.77 17.09 13.30
CA PRO A 179 11.26 16.33 14.45
C PRO A 179 10.88 14.89 14.11
N ILE A 180 10.48 14.60 12.86
CA ILE A 180 10.15 13.24 12.42
C ILE A 180 11.33 12.26 12.56
N TYR A 181 12.57 12.75 12.42
CA TYR A 181 13.80 11.95 12.55
C TYR A 181 14.41 11.99 13.94
N THR A 182 14.32 13.15 14.60
CA THR A 182 15.00 13.43 15.87
C THR A 182 14.16 13.09 17.10
N ASP A 183 12.82 13.08 17.00
CA ASP A 183 11.95 12.63 18.08
C ASP A 183 11.95 11.10 18.16
N VAL A 184 12.62 10.60 19.20
CA VAL A 184 12.72 9.16 19.51
C VAL A 184 11.57 8.66 20.41
N SER A 185 10.57 9.50 20.68
CA SER A 185 9.36 9.08 21.39
C SER A 185 8.59 8.03 20.57
N MET A 186 7.85 7.17 21.27
CA MET A 186 7.00 6.14 20.67
C MET A 186 5.64 6.71 20.21
N GLY A 187 5.58 8.00 19.89
CA GLY A 187 4.37 8.69 19.48
C GLY A 187 3.87 8.26 18.10
N LEU A 188 2.56 8.40 17.88
CA LEU A 188 1.92 8.08 16.60
C LEU A 188 2.49 8.90 15.43
N ARG A 189 2.92 10.14 15.69
CA ARG A 189 3.41 11.08 14.67
C ARG A 189 4.59 10.56 13.86
N THR A 190 5.51 9.84 14.50
CA THR A 190 6.73 9.35 13.82
C THR A 190 6.56 7.93 13.26
N ASN A 191 5.55 7.19 13.74
CA ASN A 191 5.35 5.75 13.55
C ASN A 191 6.67 4.94 13.56
N ARG A 192 7.63 5.41 14.39
CA ARG A 192 9.02 4.98 14.36
C ARG A 192 9.21 3.46 14.49
N PRO A 193 8.39 2.71 15.28
CA PRO A 193 8.48 1.25 15.32
C PRO A 193 8.15 0.58 13.98
N TYR A 194 7.14 1.06 13.26
CA TYR A 194 6.78 0.51 11.96
C TYR A 194 7.80 0.91 10.89
N THR A 195 8.32 2.14 10.95
CA THR A 195 9.43 2.56 10.10
C THR A 195 10.68 1.72 10.36
N TRP A 196 10.97 1.38 11.63
CA TRP A 196 12.04 0.45 11.97
C TRP A 196 11.82 -0.92 11.36
N LEU A 197 10.60 -1.46 11.41
CA LEU A 197 10.29 -2.72 10.75
C LEU A 197 10.63 -2.63 9.27
N ASN A 198 10.16 -1.62 8.54
CA ASN A 198 10.43 -1.50 7.10
C ASN A 198 11.91 -1.29 6.75
N CYS A 199 12.62 -0.48 7.53
CA CYS A 199 14.03 -0.19 7.29
C CYS A 199 14.96 -1.34 7.75
N ALA A 200 14.88 -1.75 9.02
CA ALA A 200 15.84 -2.66 9.63
C ALA A 200 15.55 -4.15 9.37
N THR A 201 14.27 -4.48 9.17
CA THR A 201 13.82 -5.80 8.70
C THR A 201 13.30 -5.57 7.28
N PRO A 202 14.14 -5.54 6.24
CA PRO A 202 13.75 -5.04 4.92
C PRO A 202 12.52 -5.79 4.39
N LEU A 203 11.34 -5.25 4.71
CA LEU A 203 10.03 -5.76 4.30
C LEU A 203 9.73 -5.24 2.90
N GLY A 204 10.42 -4.16 2.49
CA GLY A 204 10.32 -3.58 1.16
C GLY A 204 8.96 -2.95 0.85
N THR A 205 8.09 -2.73 1.83
CA THR A 205 6.72 -2.27 1.55
C THR A 205 6.60 -0.79 1.14
N TRP A 206 7.64 -0.24 0.53
CA TRP A 206 7.73 1.09 -0.02
C TRP A 206 6.98 1.18 -1.35
N GLN A 207 5.84 1.88 -1.34
CA GLN A 207 5.09 2.13 -2.57
C GLN A 207 5.87 3.13 -3.43
N THR A 208 6.34 2.68 -4.59
CA THR A 208 7.20 3.48 -5.48
C THR A 208 6.57 3.65 -6.86
N GLY A 209 7.08 4.61 -7.62
CA GLY A 209 6.74 4.76 -9.03
C GLY A 209 7.16 3.54 -9.86
N ALA A 210 6.37 3.22 -10.88
CA ALA A 210 6.64 2.12 -11.80
C ALA A 210 7.89 2.40 -12.65
N PRO A 211 8.64 1.37 -13.08
CA PRO A 211 9.80 1.57 -13.95
C PRO A 211 9.40 2.23 -15.28
N ALA A 212 10.38 2.82 -15.96
CA ALA A 212 10.16 3.40 -17.29
C ALA A 212 9.56 2.37 -18.26
N GLY A 213 8.54 2.79 -19.01
CA GLY A 213 7.79 1.92 -19.93
C GLY A 213 6.59 1.20 -19.30
N CYS A 214 6.39 1.32 -17.98
CA CYS A 214 5.17 0.88 -17.30
C CYS A 214 4.31 2.10 -16.90
N PRO A 215 2.98 2.03 -17.01
CA PRO A 215 2.08 3.02 -16.42
C PRO A 215 2.38 3.21 -14.93
N SER A 216 2.30 4.44 -14.44
CA SER A 216 2.57 4.77 -13.04
C SER A 216 1.50 5.70 -12.48
N LEU A 217 0.92 5.34 -11.33
CA LEU A 217 -0.04 6.19 -10.61
C LEU A 217 0.64 7.20 -9.67
N VAL A 218 1.94 7.02 -9.40
CA VAL A 218 2.77 7.94 -8.61
C VAL A 218 4.05 8.26 -9.37
N SER A 219 4.69 9.39 -9.05
CA SER A 219 5.93 9.83 -9.70
C SER A 219 7.07 8.82 -9.55
N ARG A 220 7.88 8.70 -10.60
CA ARG A 220 9.10 7.87 -10.60
C ARG A 220 10.25 8.48 -9.82
N LEU A 221 10.11 9.73 -9.35
CA LEU A 221 11.04 10.32 -8.39
C LEU A 221 10.84 9.77 -6.97
N VAL A 222 9.72 9.09 -6.69
CA VAL A 222 9.50 8.32 -5.46
C VAL A 222 9.95 6.88 -5.73
N ASP A 223 11.26 6.66 -5.63
CA ASP A 223 11.90 5.37 -5.88
C ASP A 223 12.42 4.72 -4.58
N ALA A 224 13.12 3.58 -4.69
CA ALA A 224 13.69 2.92 -3.52
C ALA A 224 14.75 3.78 -2.82
N ASP A 225 15.53 4.58 -3.57
CA ASP A 225 16.58 5.43 -3.02
C ASP A 225 16.01 6.58 -2.18
N TYR A 226 14.85 7.13 -2.58
CA TYR A 226 14.07 8.07 -1.78
C TYR A 226 13.80 7.52 -0.37
N TRP A 227 13.25 6.31 -0.30
CA TRP A 227 12.90 5.66 0.96
C TRP A 227 14.13 5.21 1.76
N HIS A 228 15.18 4.71 1.10
CA HIS A 228 16.42 4.33 1.76
C HIS A 228 17.16 5.52 2.40
N ARG A 229 17.11 6.69 1.75
CA ARG A 229 17.61 7.95 2.34
C ARG A 229 16.85 8.28 3.62
N ILE A 230 15.52 8.23 3.59
CA ILE A 230 14.65 8.46 4.74
C ILE A 230 14.98 7.47 5.88
N CYS A 231 15.18 6.19 5.57
CA CYS A 231 15.62 5.20 6.56
C CYS A 231 16.96 5.57 7.21
N GLY A 232 17.93 6.09 6.45
CA GLY A 232 19.20 6.57 6.97
C GLY A 232 19.08 7.80 7.89
N LEU A 233 18.08 8.64 7.67
CA LEU A 233 17.77 9.79 8.53
C LEU A 233 17.05 9.36 9.82
N TYR A 234 16.10 8.44 9.71
CA TYR A 234 15.44 7.84 10.87
C TYR A 234 16.45 7.08 11.74
N PHE A 235 17.33 6.29 11.14
CA PHE A 235 18.21 5.35 11.83
C PHE A 235 19.66 5.51 11.35
N PRO A 236 20.35 6.59 11.79
CA PRO A 236 21.72 6.86 11.37
C PRO A 236 22.68 5.75 11.84
N PRO A 237 23.82 5.56 11.15
CA PRO A 237 24.79 4.53 11.52
C PRO A 237 25.32 4.72 12.95
N THR A 238 25.69 3.61 13.59
CA THR A 238 26.41 3.65 14.87
C THR A 238 27.81 4.28 14.69
N PRO A 239 28.51 4.68 15.78
CA PRO A 239 29.90 5.15 15.67
C PRO A 239 30.87 4.13 15.04
N SER A 240 30.55 2.84 15.09
CA SER A 240 31.27 1.75 14.41
C SER A 240 30.94 1.61 12.93
N GLY A 241 29.97 2.38 12.41
CA GLY A 241 29.52 2.34 11.02
C GLY A 241 28.47 1.29 10.71
N GLU A 242 27.85 0.66 11.73
CA GLU A 242 26.79 -0.32 11.50
C GLU A 242 25.50 0.38 11.09
N THR A 243 24.89 -0.07 10.00
CA THR A 243 23.63 0.48 9.48
C THR A 243 22.43 -0.26 10.06
N TYR A 244 21.24 0.37 9.98
CA TYR A 244 19.98 -0.16 10.51
C TYR A 244 19.64 -1.57 10.00
N ASN A 245 19.96 -1.87 8.73
CA ASN A 245 19.70 -3.18 8.12
C ASN A 245 20.85 -4.17 8.30
N GLN A 246 22.02 -3.75 8.80
CA GLN A 246 23.22 -4.58 8.95
C GLN A 246 23.59 -5.33 7.65
N GLY A 247 23.35 -4.70 6.49
CA GLY A 247 23.61 -5.30 5.17
C GLY A 247 22.56 -6.30 4.69
N ARG A 248 21.46 -6.52 5.45
CA ARG A 248 20.35 -7.36 4.99
C ARG A 248 19.54 -6.69 3.87
N THR A 249 19.01 -7.51 2.97
CA THR A 249 18.11 -7.09 1.88
C THR A 249 16.76 -7.80 1.99
N VAL A 250 15.79 -7.41 1.14
CA VAL A 250 14.50 -8.10 1.04
C VAL A 250 14.65 -9.60 0.75
N ASP A 251 15.71 -10.02 0.06
CA ASP A 251 15.99 -11.44 -0.21
C ASP A 251 16.28 -12.22 1.06
N ASP A 252 16.98 -11.64 2.03
CA ASP A 252 17.20 -12.26 3.34
C ASP A 252 15.88 -12.44 4.09
N THR A 253 15.01 -11.42 4.06
CA THR A 253 13.66 -11.49 4.64
C THR A 253 12.83 -12.59 3.97
N ASN A 254 12.89 -12.70 2.65
CA ASN A 254 12.15 -13.72 1.90
C ASN A 254 12.69 -15.13 2.14
N ALA A 255 14.01 -15.29 2.20
CA ALA A 255 14.66 -16.56 2.52
C ALA A 255 14.28 -17.03 3.93
N PHE A 256 14.21 -16.11 4.89
CA PHE A 256 13.78 -16.42 6.25
C PHE A 256 12.28 -16.74 6.32
N THR A 257 11.41 -15.92 5.74
CA THR A 257 9.95 -16.05 5.89
C THR A 257 9.31 -17.07 4.94
N GLY A 258 10.03 -17.48 3.90
CA GLY A 258 9.54 -18.34 2.82
C GLY A 258 8.89 -17.57 1.66
N GLY A 259 8.76 -16.25 1.75
CA GLY A 259 8.25 -15.41 0.64
C GLY A 259 6.90 -15.91 0.10
N TRP A 260 6.78 -15.89 -1.23
CA TRP A 260 5.69 -16.50 -2.01
C TRP A 260 5.65 -18.04 -2.05
N ASN A 261 6.65 -18.71 -1.47
CA ASN A 261 6.77 -20.17 -1.52
C ASN A 261 6.99 -20.77 -0.11
N PRO A 262 6.03 -20.60 0.81
CA PRO A 262 6.11 -21.20 2.14
C PRO A 262 6.14 -22.75 2.02
N GLN A 263 7.06 -23.39 2.72
CA GLN A 263 7.32 -24.83 2.59
C GLN A 263 6.54 -25.69 3.58
N ASN A 264 6.24 -25.16 4.77
CA ASN A 264 5.74 -25.95 5.90
C ASN A 264 4.33 -25.56 6.35
N ILE A 265 3.49 -25.05 5.44
CA ILE A 265 2.16 -24.56 5.80
C ILE A 265 1.08 -25.64 5.71
N SER A 266 0.21 -25.69 6.72
CA SER A 266 -0.95 -26.57 6.78
C SER A 266 -2.08 -25.87 7.52
N ARG A 267 -3.32 -26.06 7.03
CA ARG A 267 -4.53 -25.39 7.51
C ARG A 267 -4.41 -23.87 7.49
N VAL A 268 -3.92 -23.35 6.37
CA VAL A 268 -3.79 -21.91 6.13
C VAL A 268 -4.82 -21.47 5.11
N LEU A 269 -5.70 -20.57 5.52
CA LEU A 269 -6.64 -19.89 4.66
C LEU A 269 -6.08 -18.50 4.33
N PHE A 270 -5.82 -18.25 3.05
CA PHE A 270 -5.53 -16.92 2.51
C PHE A 270 -6.81 -16.32 1.94
N VAL A 271 -7.11 -15.08 2.31
CA VAL A 271 -8.18 -14.28 1.71
C VAL A 271 -7.58 -12.95 1.27
N GLU A 272 -7.72 -12.61 0.00
CA GLU A 272 -7.21 -11.34 -0.56
C GLU A 272 -8.31 -10.66 -1.40
N GLY A 273 -8.35 -9.33 -1.36
CA GLY A 273 -9.24 -8.55 -2.22
C GLY A 273 -8.80 -8.58 -3.69
N GLU A 274 -9.75 -8.64 -4.62
CA GLU A 274 -9.49 -8.55 -6.06
C GLU A 274 -8.70 -7.30 -6.44
N PHE A 275 -9.03 -6.16 -5.82
CA PHE A 275 -8.39 -4.87 -6.04
C PHE A 275 -7.55 -4.41 -4.85
N ASP A 276 -7.18 -5.31 -3.95
CA ASP A 276 -6.28 -5.00 -2.85
C ASP A 276 -4.86 -4.73 -3.39
N PRO A 277 -4.30 -3.53 -3.19
CA PRO A 277 -2.93 -3.23 -3.64
C PRO A 277 -1.88 -4.14 -3.00
N TRP A 278 -2.13 -4.64 -1.79
CA TRP A 278 -1.22 -5.54 -1.09
C TRP A 278 -1.19 -6.96 -1.68
N ALA A 279 -2.23 -7.36 -2.42
CA ALA A 279 -2.30 -8.66 -3.09
C ALA A 279 -1.20 -8.82 -4.16
N SER A 280 -0.65 -7.72 -4.70
CA SER A 280 0.54 -7.73 -5.57
C SER A 280 1.79 -8.29 -4.89
N ALA A 281 1.87 -8.25 -3.56
CA ALA A 281 2.90 -8.93 -2.76
C ALA A 281 2.35 -10.19 -2.06
N GLY A 282 1.08 -10.52 -2.27
CA GLY A 282 0.34 -11.61 -1.65
C GLY A 282 0.38 -12.91 -2.47
N VAL A 283 -0.42 -13.90 -2.06
CA VAL A 283 -0.47 -15.20 -2.75
C VAL A 283 -1.21 -15.15 -4.08
N THR A 284 -2.07 -14.15 -4.31
CA THR A 284 -2.83 -13.98 -5.56
C THR A 284 -2.14 -13.05 -6.56
N SER A 285 -0.90 -12.65 -6.27
CA SER A 285 -0.10 -11.79 -7.14
C SER A 285 0.13 -12.42 -8.52
N GLN A 286 -0.12 -11.63 -9.58
CA GLN A 286 0.30 -11.98 -10.94
C GLN A 286 1.82 -11.92 -11.16
N PHE A 287 2.55 -11.25 -10.27
CA PHE A 287 4.01 -11.14 -10.31
C PHE A 287 4.71 -12.31 -9.63
N ARG A 288 3.95 -13.18 -8.97
CA ARG A 288 4.48 -14.40 -8.35
C ARG A 288 5.01 -15.36 -9.43
N PRO A 289 6.22 -15.94 -9.28
CA PRO A 289 6.69 -16.99 -10.16
C PRO A 289 5.73 -18.19 -10.17
N GLY A 290 5.29 -18.59 -11.36
CA GLY A 290 4.27 -19.63 -11.54
C GLY A 290 2.82 -19.14 -11.40
N GLY A 291 2.62 -17.82 -11.24
CA GLY A 291 1.31 -17.19 -11.13
C GLY A 291 0.71 -17.25 -9.72
N PRO A 292 -0.56 -16.81 -9.58
CA PRO A 292 -1.32 -16.90 -8.34
C PRO A 292 -1.28 -18.31 -7.73
N MET A 293 -1.28 -18.39 -6.39
CA MET A 293 -1.30 -19.66 -5.67
C MET A 293 -2.66 -20.34 -5.80
N GLU A 294 -2.64 -21.61 -6.19
CA GLU A 294 -3.83 -22.45 -6.23
C GLU A 294 -4.14 -23.07 -4.86
N SER A 295 -5.43 -23.30 -4.61
CA SER A 295 -5.87 -24.05 -3.42
C SER A 295 -5.40 -25.51 -3.46
N SER A 296 -5.15 -26.09 -2.29
CA SER A 296 -4.71 -27.47 -2.08
C SER A 296 -5.36 -28.06 -0.82
N GLU A 297 -4.98 -29.29 -0.44
CA GLU A 297 -5.46 -29.91 0.80
C GLU A 297 -5.08 -29.10 2.06
N ASN A 298 -3.89 -28.51 2.06
CA ASN A 298 -3.31 -27.82 3.21
C ASN A 298 -3.52 -26.31 3.19
N VAL A 299 -3.93 -25.75 2.05
CA VAL A 299 -4.03 -24.32 1.82
C VAL A 299 -5.31 -24.01 1.07
N THR A 300 -6.10 -23.08 1.58
CA THR A 300 -7.24 -22.52 0.85
C THR A 300 -6.91 -21.09 0.47
N VAL A 301 -7.10 -20.72 -0.79
CA VAL A 301 -6.93 -19.36 -1.28
C VAL A 301 -8.28 -18.88 -1.81
N LEU A 302 -8.76 -17.77 -1.28
CA LEU A 302 -9.99 -17.10 -1.70
C LEU A 302 -9.66 -15.68 -2.17
N VAL A 303 -10.23 -15.30 -3.31
CA VAL A 303 -10.20 -13.91 -3.80
C VAL A 303 -11.58 -13.32 -3.57
N LEU A 304 -11.63 -12.17 -2.91
CA LEU A 304 -12.86 -11.43 -2.63
C LEU A 304 -13.21 -10.55 -3.84
N PRO A 305 -14.27 -10.85 -4.61
CA PRO A 305 -14.64 -10.06 -5.78
C PRO A 305 -14.96 -8.62 -5.39
N GLY A 306 -14.40 -7.65 -6.09
CA GLY A 306 -14.51 -6.22 -5.75
C GLY A 306 -13.86 -5.82 -4.42
N GLY A 307 -13.20 -6.76 -3.72
CA GLY A 307 -12.59 -6.52 -2.42
C GLY A 307 -11.36 -5.62 -2.48
N HIS A 308 -11.21 -4.77 -1.48
CA HIS A 308 -10.04 -3.94 -1.21
C HIS A 308 -9.22 -4.56 -0.07
N HIS A 309 -8.47 -3.75 0.68
CA HIS A 309 -7.61 -4.24 1.74
C HIS A 309 -8.39 -4.78 2.93
N CYS A 310 -8.25 -6.07 3.23
CA CYS A 310 -8.90 -6.73 4.36
C CYS A 310 -10.43 -6.51 4.43
N THR A 311 -11.11 -6.24 3.31
CA THR A 311 -12.54 -5.88 3.28
C THR A 311 -13.41 -6.87 4.07
N GLU A 312 -13.06 -8.16 4.00
CA GLU A 312 -13.76 -9.23 4.68
C GLU A 312 -13.66 -9.18 6.22
N GLN A 313 -12.78 -8.34 6.79
CA GLN A 313 -12.64 -8.14 8.23
C GLN A 313 -13.51 -7.02 8.79
N TYR A 314 -13.95 -6.07 7.95
CA TYR A 314 -14.56 -4.82 8.40
C TYR A 314 -16.08 -4.74 8.23
N THR A 315 -16.69 -5.61 7.42
CA THR A 315 -18.10 -5.52 7.00
C THR A 315 -19.14 -5.50 8.14
N PRO A 316 -19.91 -4.40 8.33
CA PRO A 316 -21.26 -4.45 8.88
C PRO A 316 -22.29 -4.48 7.73
N VAL A 317 -23.16 -5.48 7.74
CA VAL A 317 -24.27 -5.74 6.79
C VAL A 317 -24.99 -4.45 6.32
N GLY A 318 -24.95 -4.12 5.01
CA GLY A 318 -25.45 -2.82 4.51
C GLY A 318 -25.68 -2.62 3.00
N GLY A 319 -26.36 -3.56 2.32
CA GLY A 319 -27.14 -3.32 1.06
C GLY A 319 -26.42 -3.00 -0.27
N GLY A 320 -25.78 -3.98 -0.93
CA GLY A 320 -25.37 -3.90 -2.34
C GLY A 320 -25.03 -5.27 -2.95
N LYS A 321 -25.03 -5.41 -4.29
CA LYS A 321 -24.68 -6.69 -4.96
C LYS A 321 -23.20 -7.08 -4.73
N ALA A 322 -22.34 -6.10 -4.44
CA ALA A 322 -20.97 -6.32 -3.98
C ALA A 322 -20.95 -7.12 -2.65
N ILE A 323 -21.94 -6.89 -1.78
CA ILE A 323 -22.07 -7.60 -0.51
C ILE A 323 -22.39 -9.07 -0.71
N GLU A 324 -23.23 -9.47 -1.67
CA GLU A 324 -23.58 -10.90 -1.81
C GLU A 324 -22.38 -11.78 -2.15
N ASP A 325 -21.52 -11.32 -3.07
CA ASP A 325 -20.30 -12.05 -3.44
C ASP A 325 -19.22 -11.97 -2.33
N ILE A 326 -19.15 -10.84 -1.61
CA ILE A 326 -18.30 -10.68 -0.42
C ILE A 326 -18.74 -11.62 0.70
N GLU A 327 -20.04 -11.62 1.05
CA GLU A 327 -20.66 -12.48 2.06
C GLU A 327 -20.45 -13.95 1.72
N LYS A 328 -20.64 -14.34 0.45
CA LYS A 328 -20.38 -15.71 0.01
C LYS A 328 -18.93 -16.12 0.23
N THR A 329 -17.98 -15.23 0.01
CA THR A 329 -16.56 -15.51 0.22
C THR A 329 -16.23 -15.58 1.71
N ILE A 330 -16.83 -14.71 2.53
CA ILE A 330 -16.75 -14.76 4.00
C ILE A 330 -17.32 -16.09 4.51
N ASP A 331 -18.47 -16.53 4.01
CA ASP A 331 -19.09 -17.80 4.38
C ASP A 331 -18.20 -18.99 4.03
N GLN A 332 -17.56 -18.97 2.85
CA GLN A 332 -16.56 -19.98 2.47
C GLN A 332 -15.35 -19.97 3.41
N ALA A 333 -14.82 -18.79 3.73
CA ALA A 333 -13.71 -18.60 4.66
C ALA A 333 -14.05 -19.16 6.05
N VAL A 334 -15.23 -18.81 6.58
CA VAL A 334 -15.73 -19.28 7.88
C VAL A 334 -15.95 -20.80 7.85
N ALA A 335 -16.60 -21.33 6.81
CA ALA A 335 -16.84 -22.77 6.69
C ALA A 335 -15.53 -23.57 6.68
N GLN A 336 -14.50 -23.07 5.99
CA GLN A 336 -13.19 -23.71 5.94
C GLN A 336 -12.49 -23.71 7.31
N ILE A 337 -12.51 -22.59 8.03
CA ILE A 337 -11.95 -22.52 9.38
C ILE A 337 -12.74 -23.41 10.35
N VAL A 338 -14.08 -23.41 10.28
CA VAL A 338 -14.94 -24.28 11.11
C VAL A 338 -14.62 -25.74 10.87
N LYS A 339 -14.46 -26.15 9.60
CA LYS A 339 -14.04 -27.50 9.24
C LYS A 339 -12.72 -27.87 9.92
N TRP A 340 -11.68 -27.08 9.73
CA TRP A 340 -10.39 -27.36 10.35
C TRP A 340 -10.50 -27.38 11.86
N VAL A 341 -11.11 -26.39 12.51
CA VAL A 341 -11.30 -26.39 13.97
C VAL A 341 -12.03 -27.64 14.47
N GLY A 342 -12.98 -28.18 13.70
CA GLY A 342 -13.66 -29.44 14.00
C GLY A 342 -12.76 -30.68 13.95
N GLU A 343 -11.67 -30.64 13.18
CA GLU A 343 -10.65 -31.71 13.09
C GLU A 343 -9.63 -31.66 14.24
N TRP A 344 -9.65 -30.64 15.09
CA TRP A 344 -8.67 -30.49 16.17
C TRP A 344 -8.79 -31.62 17.20
N PRO A 345 -7.73 -32.43 17.43
CA PRO A 345 -7.78 -33.59 18.32
C PRO A 345 -7.86 -33.24 19.81
N GLY A 346 -7.98 -31.96 20.16
CA GLY A 346 -7.89 -31.46 21.53
C GLY A 346 -6.44 -31.31 22.00
N ARG A 347 -6.28 -30.91 23.26
CA ARG A 347 -4.96 -30.81 23.89
C ARG A 347 -4.43 -32.23 24.12
N GLN A 348 -3.32 -32.57 23.47
CA GLN A 348 -2.57 -33.77 23.84
C GLN A 348 -1.69 -33.41 25.04
N GLU A 349 -1.78 -34.22 26.10
CA GLU A 349 -1.07 -34.03 27.38
C GLU A 349 0.41 -34.40 27.30
#